data_AF-A0A8H4LDZ9-F1
#
_entry.id   AF-A0A8H4LDZ9-F1
#
_cell.length_a   1.000
_cell.length_b   1.000
_cell.length_c   1.000
_cell.angle_alpha   90.00
_cell.angle_beta   90.00
_cell.angle_gamma   90.00
#
_symmetry.space_group_name_H-M   'P 1'
#
loop_
_entity.id
_entity.type
_entity.pdbx_description
1 polymer ?
#
loop_
_entity_poly.entity_id
_entity_poly.type
_entity_poly.pdbx_seq_one_letter_code
_entity_poly.pdbx_strand_id
1 'polypeptide(L)'
;MTRISKFLVHFLIASGVAASGSWNTTCTTKSQRKAWNNLSDDEKSAYIEAELCLMNRPAKTGIQCAQNRWDELDWAHIAQTNVIHDVGAFLPWHRYFMRVHEYLLQSECGYKGGQPYWNEVLDMDALNESVVFNPNTGFGGQGDECVTDGPFVNLTLHINPTSTSASACLSRAFNPTGFQGG
;
A
#
# COMPACT_ATOMS: atom_id res chain seq x y z
N MET A 1 -43.46 -57.55 -31.85
CA MET A 1 -43.67 -57.30 -30.41
C MET A 1 -42.47 -56.56 -29.86
N THR A 2 -42.73 -55.39 -29.32
CA THR A 2 -41.85 -54.28 -28.99
C THR A 2 -41.04 -54.54 -27.70
N ARG A 3 -39.74 -54.21 -27.69
CA ARG A 3 -39.03 -53.89 -26.44
C ARG A 3 -38.15 -52.66 -26.65
N ILE A 4 -38.72 -51.51 -26.31
CA ILE A 4 -38.02 -50.24 -26.20
C ILE A 4 -37.24 -50.28 -24.88
N SER A 5 -35.91 -50.24 -24.96
CA SER A 5 -35.04 -50.10 -23.79
C SER A 5 -35.20 -48.71 -23.20
N LYS A 6 -35.79 -48.61 -22.01
CA LYS A 6 -35.89 -47.35 -21.25
C LYS A 6 -34.53 -47.05 -20.62
N PHE A 7 -33.78 -46.13 -21.20
CA PHE A 7 -32.69 -45.46 -20.48
C PHE A 7 -33.31 -44.59 -19.38
N LEU A 8 -33.13 -44.97 -18.12
CA LEU A 8 -33.40 -44.10 -16.98
C LEU A 8 -32.33 -43.01 -16.92
N VAL A 9 -32.67 -41.80 -17.38
CA VAL A 9 -31.90 -40.60 -17.07
C VAL A 9 -32.22 -40.22 -15.62
N HIS A 10 -31.31 -40.53 -14.69
CA HIS A 10 -31.38 -39.99 -13.33
C HIS A 10 -30.96 -38.51 -13.39
N PHE A 11 -31.93 -37.62 -13.35
CA PHE A 11 -31.69 -36.22 -13.04
C PHE A 11 -31.30 -36.13 -11.55
N LEU A 12 -30.00 -35.99 -11.28
CA LEU A 12 -29.54 -35.52 -9.97
C LEU A 12 -29.88 -34.04 -9.88
N ILE A 13 -30.99 -33.71 -9.23
CA ILE A 13 -31.26 -32.35 -8.77
C ILE A 13 -30.27 -32.08 -7.64
N ALA A 14 -29.14 -31.47 -7.97
CA ALA A 14 -28.29 -30.88 -6.96
C ALA A 14 -29.06 -29.68 -6.37
N SER A 15 -29.66 -29.88 -5.20
CA SER A 15 -30.19 -28.82 -4.37
C SER A 15 -29.02 -27.92 -3.95
N GLY A 16 -28.71 -26.92 -4.78
CA GLY A 16 -27.79 -25.85 -4.45
C GLY A 16 -28.42 -25.00 -3.34
N VAL A 17 -28.23 -25.41 -2.10
CA VAL A 17 -28.45 -24.51 -0.96
C VAL A 17 -27.34 -23.48 -1.06
N ALA A 18 -27.63 -22.36 -1.73
CA ALA A 18 -26.84 -21.16 -1.58
C ALA A 18 -26.98 -20.77 -0.11
N ALA A 19 -25.98 -21.15 0.70
CA ALA A 19 -25.83 -20.60 2.03
C ALA A 19 -25.57 -19.11 1.83
N SER A 20 -26.64 -18.31 1.86
CA SER A 20 -26.56 -16.87 2.07
C SER A 20 -26.06 -16.69 3.50
N GLY A 21 -24.74 -16.81 3.67
CA GLY A 21 -24.07 -16.42 4.88
C GLY A 21 -24.40 -14.96 5.11
N SER A 22 -25.32 -14.70 6.03
CA SER A 22 -25.54 -13.36 6.55
C SER A 22 -24.21 -12.93 7.15
N TRP A 23 -23.51 -11.99 6.52
CA TRP A 23 -22.32 -11.32 7.07
C TRP A 23 -22.77 -10.41 8.23
N ASN A 24 -23.37 -10.99 9.28
CA ASN A 24 -23.82 -10.29 10.47
C ASN A 24 -22.72 -10.22 11.52
N THR A 25 -21.46 -10.17 11.08
CA THR A 25 -20.33 -9.90 11.96
C THR A 25 -20.24 -8.40 12.15
N THR A 26 -20.75 -7.93 13.28
CA THR A 26 -20.52 -6.56 13.72
C THR A 26 -19.02 -6.37 13.94
N CYS A 27 -18.42 -5.41 13.22
CA CYS A 27 -17.03 -5.04 13.42
C CYS A 27 -16.89 -4.39 14.82
N THR A 28 -16.35 -5.15 15.77
CA THR A 28 -16.17 -4.70 17.16
C THR A 28 -14.98 -3.77 17.34
N THR A 29 -13.98 -3.86 16.44
CA THR A 29 -12.75 -3.07 16.49
C THR A 29 -12.51 -2.45 15.12
N LYS A 30 -12.52 -1.11 15.06
CA LYS A 30 -12.26 -0.35 13.83
C LYS A 30 -10.86 0.24 13.89
N SER A 31 -10.05 0.01 12.85
CA SER A 31 -8.80 0.76 12.64
C SER A 31 -9.14 2.21 12.32
N GLN A 32 -8.50 3.17 12.99
CA GLN A 32 -8.67 4.59 12.73
C GLN A 32 -7.43 5.14 12.02
N ARG A 33 -7.65 5.73 10.85
CA ARG A 33 -6.64 6.47 10.10
C ARG A 33 -6.59 7.91 10.61
N LYS A 34 -5.39 8.40 10.94
CA LYS A 34 -5.17 9.74 11.48
C LYS A 34 -4.22 10.53 10.58
N ALA A 35 -4.38 11.85 10.59
CA ALA A 35 -3.42 12.73 9.93
C ALA A 35 -2.07 12.60 10.63
N TRP A 36 -0.95 12.67 9.89
CA TRP A 36 0.39 12.55 10.46
C TRP A 36 0.66 13.57 11.57
N ASN A 37 0.13 14.79 11.43
CA ASN A 37 0.21 15.85 12.44
C ASN A 37 -0.57 15.57 13.73
N ASN A 38 -1.48 14.58 13.70
CA ASN A 38 -2.29 14.16 14.86
C ASN A 38 -1.77 12.85 15.50
N LEU A 39 -0.68 12.29 14.99
CA LEU A 39 0.00 11.17 15.64
C LEU A 39 0.92 11.68 16.76
N SER A 40 1.01 10.92 17.86
CA SER A 40 2.11 11.11 18.81
C SER A 40 3.44 10.67 18.19
N ASP A 41 4.56 11.10 18.75
CA ASP A 41 5.87 10.70 18.24
C ASP A 41 6.11 9.18 18.38
N ASP A 42 5.52 8.54 19.39
CA ASP A 42 5.52 7.07 19.51
C ASP A 42 4.74 6.40 18.37
N GLU A 43 3.60 6.98 17.97
CA GLU A 43 2.80 6.44 16.86
C GLU A 43 3.49 6.63 15.51
N LYS A 44 4.18 7.78 15.32
CA LYS A 44 5.01 8.02 14.13
C LYS A 44 6.18 7.04 14.07
N SER A 45 6.89 6.87 15.19
CA SER A 45 8.00 5.93 15.31
C SER A 45 7.54 4.49 15.01
N ALA A 46 6.43 4.05 15.61
CA ALA A 46 5.89 2.72 15.38
C ALA A 46 5.48 2.49 13.91
N TYR A 47 5.01 3.53 13.20
CA TYR A 47 4.72 3.43 11.77
C TYR A 47 6.01 3.33 10.94
N ILE A 48 6.99 4.21 11.19
CA ILE A 48 8.28 4.22 10.49
C ILE A 48 9.05 2.90 10.70
N GLU A 49 9.06 2.37 11.92
CA GLU A 49 9.68 1.07 12.22
C GLU A 49 9.03 -0.06 11.44
N ALA A 50 7.70 -0.04 11.27
CA ALA A 50 6.99 -1.04 10.49
C ALA A 50 7.31 -0.94 8.98
N GLU A 51 7.45 0.28 8.46
CA GLU A 51 7.87 0.54 7.07
C GLU A 51 9.28 0.01 6.82
N LEU A 52 10.24 0.39 7.68
CA LEU A 52 11.61 -0.10 7.59
C LEU A 52 11.69 -1.62 7.75
N CYS A 53 10.84 -2.22 8.60
CA CYS A 53 10.70 -3.66 8.66
C CYS A 53 10.24 -4.24 7.31
N LEU A 54 9.21 -3.68 6.69
CA LEU A 54 8.67 -4.19 5.43
C LEU A 54 9.69 -4.10 4.29
N MET A 55 10.46 -3.01 4.25
CA MET A 55 11.58 -2.80 3.32
C MET A 55 12.77 -3.76 3.56
N ASN A 56 12.85 -4.41 4.73
CA ASN A 56 13.86 -5.41 5.05
C ASN A 56 13.34 -6.86 5.00
N ARG A 57 12.02 -7.06 4.86
CA ARG A 57 11.43 -8.40 4.75
C ARG A 57 11.67 -8.97 3.35
N PRO A 58 12.15 -10.21 3.20
CA PRO A 58 12.36 -10.82 1.88
C PRO A 58 11.09 -10.86 1.03
N ALA A 59 11.24 -10.70 -0.28
CA ALA A 59 10.19 -10.97 -1.27
C ALA A 59 9.63 -12.39 -1.15
N LYS A 60 8.35 -12.62 -1.51
CA LYS A 60 7.69 -13.94 -1.41
C LYS A 60 6.97 -14.42 -2.66
N THR A 61 6.78 -13.55 -3.64
CA THR A 61 5.93 -13.79 -4.82
C THR A 61 6.73 -14.17 -6.06
N GLY A 62 8.07 -14.22 -5.96
CA GLY A 62 8.94 -14.59 -7.08
C GLY A 62 8.99 -13.55 -8.19
N ILE A 63 8.57 -12.31 -7.92
CA ILE A 63 8.73 -11.19 -8.85
C ILE A 63 10.22 -10.99 -9.14
N GLN A 64 10.56 -10.95 -10.42
CA GLN A 64 11.94 -10.77 -10.86
C GLN A 64 12.49 -9.44 -10.31
N CYS A 65 13.65 -9.54 -9.65
CA CYS A 65 14.40 -8.44 -9.06
C CYS A 65 13.75 -7.72 -7.86
N ALA A 66 12.56 -8.11 -7.41
CA ALA A 66 12.06 -7.70 -6.11
C ALA A 66 12.91 -8.36 -5.02
N GLN A 67 13.57 -7.55 -4.19
CA GLN A 67 14.42 -8.04 -3.10
C GLN A 67 13.64 -8.16 -1.80
N ASN A 68 12.70 -7.25 -1.58
CA ASN A 68 11.91 -7.18 -0.35
C ASN A 68 10.40 -7.07 -0.62
N ARG A 69 9.59 -7.09 0.44
CA ARG A 69 8.13 -6.95 0.35
C ARG A 69 7.70 -5.58 -0.19
N TRP A 70 8.50 -4.54 0.04
CA TRP A 70 8.27 -3.20 -0.47
C TRP A 70 8.38 -3.16 -2.01
N ASP A 71 9.43 -3.75 -2.57
CA ASP A 71 9.63 -3.87 -4.02
C ASP A 71 8.45 -4.58 -4.69
N GLU A 72 7.83 -5.57 -4.04
CA GLU A 72 6.67 -6.26 -4.61
C GLU A 72 5.41 -5.39 -4.67
N LEU A 73 5.26 -4.45 -3.72
CA LEU A 73 4.20 -3.44 -3.76
C LEU A 73 4.46 -2.43 -4.88
N ASP A 74 5.70 -1.95 -4.99
CA ASP A 74 6.12 -1.03 -6.05
C ASP A 74 5.93 -1.66 -7.43
N TRP A 75 6.35 -2.92 -7.61
CA TRP A 75 6.14 -3.66 -8.85
C TRP A 75 4.65 -3.80 -9.20
N ALA A 76 3.80 -4.13 -8.22
CA ALA A 76 2.37 -4.27 -8.45
C ALA A 76 1.73 -2.98 -8.94
N HIS A 77 2.17 -1.82 -8.43
CA HIS A 77 1.74 -0.51 -8.90
C HIS A 77 2.27 -0.20 -10.30
N ILE A 78 3.58 -0.37 -10.53
CA ILE A 78 4.24 -0.11 -11.83
C ILE A 78 3.63 -0.96 -12.94
N ALA A 79 3.50 -2.27 -12.72
CA ALA A 79 2.99 -3.21 -13.72
C ALA A 79 1.55 -2.93 -14.14
N GLN A 80 0.76 -2.29 -13.27
CA GLN A 80 -0.65 -2.01 -13.51
C GLN A 80 -0.92 -0.54 -13.85
N THR A 81 0.09 0.33 -13.93
CA THR A 81 -0.10 1.79 -13.98
C THR A 81 -1.09 2.24 -15.07
N ASN A 82 -1.04 1.61 -16.26
CA ASN A 82 -1.88 1.93 -17.42
C ASN A 82 -3.35 1.51 -17.28
N VAL A 83 -3.68 0.69 -16.28
CA VAL A 83 -5.04 0.18 -16.03
C VAL A 83 -5.57 0.57 -14.65
N ILE A 84 -4.85 1.43 -13.92
CA ILE A 84 -5.24 1.94 -12.60
C ILE A 84 -5.28 3.46 -12.53
N HIS A 85 -4.65 4.20 -13.46
CA HIS A 85 -4.74 5.65 -13.56
C HIS A 85 -5.69 6.07 -14.69
N ASP A 86 -6.39 7.20 -14.50
CA ASP A 86 -7.35 7.77 -15.48
C ASP A 86 -8.48 6.83 -15.93
N VAL A 87 -8.84 5.89 -15.06
CA VAL A 87 -9.90 4.90 -15.29
C VAL A 87 -10.83 4.77 -14.10
N GLY A 88 -12.00 4.15 -14.29
CA GLY A 88 -12.97 3.92 -13.21
C GLY A 88 -12.44 3.05 -12.04
N ALA A 89 -11.37 2.28 -12.27
CA ALA A 89 -10.71 1.49 -11.24
C ALA A 89 -9.79 2.30 -10.31
N PHE A 90 -9.48 3.57 -10.62
CA PHE A 90 -8.50 4.37 -9.89
C PHE A 90 -8.74 4.40 -8.37
N LEU A 91 -9.91 4.90 -7.94
CA LEU A 91 -10.23 5.01 -6.52
C LEU A 91 -10.33 3.65 -5.79
N PRO A 92 -11.05 2.63 -6.31
CA PRO A 92 -11.13 1.34 -5.62
C PRO A 92 -9.80 0.59 -5.59
N TRP A 93 -8.98 0.66 -6.65
CA TRP A 93 -7.67 0.01 -6.69
C TRP A 93 -6.72 0.62 -5.65
N HIS A 94 -6.60 1.96 -5.59
CA HIS A 94 -5.73 2.62 -4.61
C HIS A 94 -6.22 2.42 -3.17
N ARG A 95 -7.54 2.42 -2.93
CA ARG A 95 -8.11 2.08 -1.61
C ARG A 95 -7.71 0.67 -1.19
N TYR A 96 -7.79 -0.29 -2.11
CA TYR A 96 -7.41 -1.67 -1.84
C TYR A 96 -5.89 -1.81 -1.64
N PHE A 97 -5.08 -1.16 -2.48
CA PHE A 97 -3.63 -1.12 -2.37
C PHE A 97 -3.17 -0.61 -1.00
N MET A 98 -3.72 0.52 -0.52
CA MET A 98 -3.42 1.03 0.81
C MET A 98 -3.90 0.10 1.94
N ARG A 99 -4.96 -0.68 1.73
CA ARG A 99 -5.39 -1.69 2.72
C ARG A 99 -4.44 -2.89 2.74
N VAL A 100 -3.94 -3.33 1.58
CA VAL A 100 -2.91 -4.38 1.48
C VAL A 100 -1.63 -3.93 2.16
N HIS A 101 -1.17 -2.71 1.89
CA HIS A 101 -0.01 -2.12 2.57
C HIS A 101 -0.19 -2.12 4.10
N GLU A 102 -1.28 -1.54 4.61
CA GLU A 102 -1.60 -1.55 6.05
C GLU A 102 -1.66 -2.97 6.62
N TYR A 103 -2.23 -3.93 5.88
CA TYR A 103 -2.28 -5.33 6.30
C TYR A 103 -0.88 -5.94 6.42
N LEU A 104 0.02 -5.69 5.47
CA LEU A 104 1.38 -6.21 5.52
C LEU A 104 2.18 -5.62 6.69
N LEU A 105 2.04 -4.32 6.97
CA LEU A 105 2.61 -3.71 8.17
C LEU A 105 2.10 -4.41 9.44
N GLN A 106 0.80 -4.69 9.51
CA GLN A 106 0.17 -5.34 10.67
C GLN A 106 0.56 -6.82 10.83
N SER A 107 0.55 -7.59 9.73
CA SER A 107 0.72 -9.05 9.75
C SER A 107 2.18 -9.48 9.72
N GLU A 108 3.06 -8.73 9.08
CA GLU A 108 4.48 -9.10 8.88
C GLU A 108 5.45 -8.28 9.74
N CYS A 109 5.04 -7.07 10.14
CA CYS A 109 5.86 -6.15 10.93
C CYS A 109 5.25 -5.77 12.28
N GLY A 110 4.12 -6.37 12.65
CA GLY A 110 3.53 -6.23 13.98
C GLY A 110 2.89 -4.86 14.26
N TYR A 111 2.77 -3.99 13.25
CA TYR A 111 2.14 -2.68 13.40
C TYR A 111 0.73 -2.81 13.96
N LYS A 112 0.37 -1.94 14.92
CA LYS A 112 -0.95 -1.98 15.59
C LYS A 112 -1.85 -0.80 15.24
N GLY A 113 -1.29 0.24 14.62
CA GLY A 113 -2.04 1.42 14.20
C GLY A 113 -2.80 1.21 12.88
N GLY A 114 -3.47 2.29 12.46
CA GLY A 114 -4.06 2.41 11.13
C GLY A 114 -3.19 3.25 10.21
N GLN A 115 -3.34 3.05 8.90
CA GLN A 115 -2.61 3.82 7.88
C GLN A 115 -2.78 5.33 8.11
N PRO A 116 -1.69 6.09 8.33
CA PRO A 116 -1.77 7.54 8.44
C PRO A 116 -2.02 8.19 7.09
N TYR A 117 -2.41 9.45 7.09
CA TYR A 117 -2.51 10.28 5.89
C TYR A 117 -1.79 11.62 6.08
N TRP A 118 -1.33 12.20 4.98
CA TRP A 118 -0.84 13.56 4.95
C TRP A 118 -2.02 14.52 4.78
N ASN A 119 -2.18 15.46 5.70
CA ASN A 119 -3.13 16.56 5.55
C ASN A 119 -2.43 17.74 4.85
N GLU A 120 -2.30 17.63 3.53
CA GLU A 120 -1.52 18.54 2.66
C GLU A 120 -1.87 20.02 2.85
N VAL A 121 -3.15 20.33 3.16
CA VAL A 121 -3.65 21.70 3.35
C VAL A 121 -2.88 22.46 4.43
N LEU A 122 -2.34 21.77 5.43
CA LEU A 122 -1.56 22.40 6.51
C LEU A 122 -0.16 22.84 6.07
N ASP A 123 0.35 22.27 4.97
CA ASP A 123 1.74 22.43 4.54
C ASP A 123 1.87 23.15 3.19
N MET A 124 0.75 23.61 2.60
CA MET A 124 0.70 24.21 1.27
C MET A 124 1.61 25.44 1.11
N ASP A 125 1.82 26.21 2.19
CA ASP A 125 2.63 27.43 2.17
C ASP A 125 4.11 27.17 2.54
N ALA A 126 4.41 26.03 3.18
CA ALA A 126 5.73 25.76 3.76
C ALA A 126 6.04 24.25 3.83
N LEU A 127 6.20 23.60 2.67
CA LEU A 127 6.48 22.16 2.60
C LEU A 127 7.74 21.73 3.36
N ASN A 128 8.77 22.57 3.37
CA ASN A 128 10.01 22.32 4.11
C ASN A 128 9.83 22.31 5.63
N GLU A 129 8.73 22.87 6.14
CA GLU A 129 8.39 22.89 7.57
C GLU A 129 7.39 21.79 7.95
N SER A 130 6.88 21.02 6.98
CA SER A 130 5.92 19.94 7.24
C SER A 130 6.49 18.90 8.20
N VAL A 131 5.67 18.54 9.18
CA VAL A 131 5.96 17.43 10.11
C VAL A 131 6.09 16.08 9.40
N VAL A 132 5.54 15.94 8.18
CA VAL A 132 5.72 14.74 7.35
C VAL A 132 7.18 14.59 6.93
N PHE A 133 7.88 15.69 6.64
CA PHE A 133 9.26 15.68 6.19
C PHE A 133 10.27 15.97 7.31
N ASN A 134 9.83 15.91 8.58
CA ASN A 134 10.73 16.02 9.73
C ASN A 134 11.75 14.86 9.73
N PRO A 135 13.05 15.11 9.98
CA PRO A 135 14.06 14.05 9.94
C PRO A 135 13.94 13.05 11.09
N ASN A 136 13.39 13.43 12.25
CA ASN A 136 13.35 12.55 13.42
C ASN A 136 12.01 11.81 13.55
N THR A 137 10.93 12.48 13.17
CA THR A 137 9.55 12.00 13.35
C THR A 137 8.79 11.89 12.05
N GLY A 138 9.47 11.94 10.90
CA GLY A 138 8.88 11.92 9.56
C GLY A 138 9.71 11.11 8.58
N PHE A 139 9.55 11.40 7.29
CA PHE A 139 10.10 10.62 6.17
C PHE A 139 11.40 11.21 5.58
N GLY A 140 12.07 12.07 6.35
CA GLY A 140 13.22 12.85 5.88
C GLY A 140 12.82 14.01 4.96
N GLY A 141 13.69 15.00 4.89
CA GLY A 141 13.52 16.26 4.18
C GLY A 141 13.83 16.17 2.69
N GLN A 142 14.17 17.32 2.13
CA GLN A 142 14.63 17.46 0.76
C GLN A 142 16.02 16.83 0.58
N GLY A 143 16.33 16.45 -0.66
CA GLY A 143 17.66 16.06 -1.09
C GLY A 143 17.81 16.24 -2.59
N ASP A 144 18.67 17.16 -3.00
CA ASP A 144 18.82 17.59 -4.41
C ASP A 144 19.09 16.40 -5.35
N GLU A 145 19.92 15.44 -4.91
CA GLU A 145 20.15 14.16 -5.61
C GLU A 145 19.58 12.98 -4.81
N CYS A 146 19.97 12.85 -3.54
CA CYS A 146 19.46 11.87 -2.59
C CYS A 146 19.00 12.59 -1.33
N VAL A 147 17.95 12.09 -0.68
CA VAL A 147 17.61 12.52 0.67
C VAL A 147 18.82 12.34 1.59
N THR A 148 19.10 13.33 2.44
CA THR A 148 20.33 13.34 3.26
C THR A 148 20.07 13.10 4.75
N ASP A 149 18.81 12.97 5.14
CA ASP A 149 18.41 12.81 6.53
C ASP A 149 17.22 11.86 6.69
N GLY A 150 16.89 11.60 7.94
CA GLY A 150 15.75 10.80 8.33
C GLY A 150 15.89 9.29 8.16
N PRO A 151 14.85 8.55 8.53
CA PRO A 151 14.89 7.09 8.63
C PRO A 151 15.15 6.38 7.29
N PHE A 152 14.92 7.05 6.17
CA PHE A 152 15.03 6.49 4.82
C PHE A 152 16.28 6.96 4.05
N VAL A 153 17.25 7.59 4.71
CA VAL A 153 18.47 8.13 4.06
C VAL A 153 19.29 7.09 3.28
N ASN A 154 19.30 5.84 3.75
CA ASN A 154 20.02 4.73 3.12
C ASN A 154 19.09 3.77 2.36
N LEU A 155 17.90 4.22 1.99
CA LEU A 155 16.97 3.41 1.21
C LEU A 155 17.49 3.22 -0.22
N THR A 156 17.67 1.96 -0.61
CA THR A 156 17.92 1.58 -2.00
C THR A 156 16.60 1.23 -2.69
N LEU A 157 16.30 1.92 -3.78
CA LEU A 157 15.19 1.63 -4.68
C LEU A 157 15.66 0.63 -5.74
N HIS A 158 15.10 -0.59 -5.68
CA HIS A 158 15.48 -1.68 -6.59
C HIS A 158 14.62 -1.72 -7.86
N ILE A 159 13.44 -1.11 -7.83
CA ILE A 159 12.50 -1.13 -8.94
C ILE A 159 12.13 0.30 -9.31
N ASN A 160 12.07 0.58 -10.60
CA ASN A 160 11.54 1.82 -11.15
C ASN A 160 10.77 1.53 -12.46
N PRO A 161 10.08 2.53 -13.05
CA PRO A 161 9.27 2.32 -14.25
C PRO A 161 10.04 1.83 -15.48
N THR A 162 11.36 1.98 -15.52
CA THR A 162 12.21 1.63 -16.67
C THR A 162 13.13 0.43 -16.42
N SER A 163 13.26 -0.02 -15.17
CA SER A 163 14.16 -1.10 -14.76
C SER A 163 13.65 -1.78 -13.49
N THR A 164 13.64 -3.10 -13.49
CA THR A 164 13.42 -3.91 -12.29
C THR A 164 14.70 -4.15 -11.50
N SER A 165 15.88 -3.76 -12.02
CA SER A 165 17.19 -3.87 -11.34
C SER A 165 17.81 -2.50 -11.12
N ALA A 166 17.00 -1.55 -10.65
CA ALA A 166 17.50 -0.25 -10.24
C ALA A 166 18.40 -0.37 -8.99
N SER A 167 19.26 0.62 -8.82
CA SER A 167 20.04 0.81 -7.60
C SER A 167 20.16 2.32 -7.40
N ALA A 168 19.04 2.94 -7.07
CA ALA A 168 18.94 4.38 -6.85
C ALA A 168 18.67 4.68 -5.37
N CYS A 169 19.07 5.85 -4.90
CA CYS A 169 18.61 6.38 -3.63
C CYS A 169 17.19 6.97 -3.77
N LEU A 170 16.51 7.18 -2.64
CA LEU A 170 15.35 8.06 -2.60
C LEU A 170 15.79 9.51 -2.86
N SER A 171 15.23 10.16 -3.89
CA SER A 171 15.47 11.57 -4.21
C SER A 171 14.24 12.41 -3.90
N ARG A 172 14.43 13.69 -3.53
CA ARG A 172 13.30 14.58 -3.23
C ARG A 172 13.66 16.04 -3.50
N ALA A 173 12.91 16.70 -4.37
CA ALA A 173 12.99 18.15 -4.58
C ALA A 173 11.62 18.77 -4.31
N PHE A 174 11.50 19.62 -3.27
CA PHE A 174 10.22 20.26 -2.96
C PHE A 174 9.87 21.32 -3.98
N ASN A 175 8.61 21.29 -4.43
CA ASN A 175 8.04 22.32 -5.29
C ASN A 175 6.93 23.06 -4.54
N PRO A 176 7.24 24.18 -3.85
CA PRO A 176 6.26 24.91 -3.03
C PRO A 176 5.12 25.53 -3.86
N THR A 177 5.32 25.74 -5.16
CA THR A 177 4.25 26.24 -6.05
C THR A 177 3.44 25.12 -6.70
N GLY A 178 3.82 23.85 -6.49
CA GLY A 178 3.14 22.69 -7.08
C GLY A 178 1.67 22.56 -6.67
N PHE A 179 1.30 23.06 -5.49
CA PHE A 179 -0.08 23.03 -4.99
C PHE A 179 -0.95 24.21 -5.45
N GLN A 180 -0.36 25.23 -6.09
CA GLN A 180 -1.05 26.49 -6.41
C GLN A 180 -1.63 26.54 -7.84
N GLY A 181 -1.46 25.46 -8.63
CA GLY A 181 -1.78 25.43 -10.07
C GLY A 181 -2.96 24.53 -10.48
N GLY A 182 -3.85 24.16 -9.56
CA GLY A 182 -5.05 23.35 -9.84
C GLY A 182 -6.13 24.07 -10.61
#